data_AF-A0A938N659-F1
#
_entry.id   AF-A0A938N659-F1
#
_cell.length_a   1.000
_cell.length_b   1.000
_cell.length_c   1.000
_cell.angle_alpha   90.00
_cell.angle_beta   90.00
_cell.angle_gamma   90.00
#
_symmetry.space_group_name_H-M   'P 1'
#
loop_
_entity.id
_entity.type
_entity.pdbx_description
1 polymer ?
#
loop_
_entity_poly.entity_id
_entity_poly.type
_entity_poly.pdbx_seq_one_letter_code
_entity_poly.pdbx_strand_id
1 'polypeptide(L)' 'MSDSQVVIVAIVAGAILVSSIGKQVSSVLKSQAKERSRREIAAYIAEGSMTPEQGERLIRAGERPKSPCES' A
#
# COMPACT_ATOMS: atom_id res chain seq x y z
N MET A 1 4.88 -40.37 12.08
CA MET A 1 4.30 -39.02 11.97
C MET A 1 2.80 -39.18 12.10
N SER A 2 2.20 -38.65 13.16
CA SER A 2 0.76 -38.81 13.42
C SER A 2 -0.05 -37.94 12.46
N ASP A 3 -1.23 -38.40 12.04
CA ASP A 3 -2.13 -37.70 11.12
C ASP A 3 -2.39 -36.24 11.52
N SER A 4 -2.50 -35.98 12.83
CA SER A 4 -2.69 -34.64 13.39
C SER A 4 -1.54 -33.67 13.06
N GLN A 5 -0.29 -34.15 12.98
CA GLN A 5 0.84 -33.29 12.63
C GLN A 5 0.80 -32.89 11.16
N VAL A 6 0.38 -33.80 10.27
CA VAL A 6 0.24 -33.51 8.84
C VAL A 6 -0.81 -32.43 8.62
N VAL A 7 -1.95 -32.51 9.34
CA VAL A 7 -3.03 -31.52 9.26
C VAL A 7 -2.56 -30.14 9.76
N ILE A 8 -1.84 -30.08 10.88
CA ILE A 8 -1.35 -28.80 11.44
C ILE A 8 -0.35 -28.14 10.47
N VAL A 9 0.60 -28.90 9.92
CA VAL A 9 1.57 -28.38 8.97
C VAL A 9 0.90 -27.86 7.70
N ALA A 10 -0.11 -28.56 7.18
CA ALA A 10 -0.86 -28.15 6.00
C ALA A 10 -1.61 -26.81 6.21
N ILE A 11 -2.25 -26.62 7.38
CA ILE A 11 -2.96 -25.38 7.70
C ILE A 11 -2.00 -24.20 7.81
N VAL A 12 -0.88 -24.38 8.51
CA VAL A 12 0.12 -23.31 8.68
C VAL A 12 0.75 -22.93 7.34
N ALA A 13 1.14 -23.92 6.53
CA ALA A 13 1.68 -23.67 5.19
C ALA A 13 0.66 -22.95 4.29
N GLY A 14 -0.61 -23.38 4.32
CA GLY A 14 -1.70 -22.73 3.59
C GLY A 14 -1.92 -21.28 4.02
N ALA A 15 -1.92 -21.00 5.32
CA ALA A 15 -2.11 -19.64 5.85
C ALA A 15 -0.97 -18.68 5.46
N ILE A 16 0.27 -19.17 5.44
CA ILE A 16 1.44 -18.38 4.99
C ILE A 16 1.30 -18.02 3.51
N LEU A 17 0.89 -18.97 2.67
CA LEU A 17 0.69 -18.72 1.23
C LEU A 17 -0.40 -17.68 0.99
N VAL A 18 -1.57 -17.84 1.61
CA VAL A 18 -2.71 -16.91 1.45
C VAL A 18 -2.35 -15.50 1.94
N SER A 19 -1.70 -15.39 3.10
CA SER A 19 -1.31 -14.09 3.64
C SER A 19 -0.24 -13.37 2.81
N SER A 20 0.64 -14.12 2.14
CA SER A 20 1.68 -13.57 1.27
C SER A 20 1.09 -12.93 0.01
N ILE A 21 0.07 -13.57 -0.58
CA ILE A 21 -0.64 -13.03 -1.75
C ILE A 21 -1.38 -11.74 -1.36
N GLY A 22 -2.08 -11.74 -0.22
CA GLY A 22 -2.81 -10.55 0.26
C GLY A 22 -1.90 -9.33 0.45
N LYS A 23 -0.68 -9.55 0.96
CA LYS A 23 0.32 -8.48 1.11
C LYS A 23 0.77 -7.89 -0.22
N GLN A 24 1.01 -8.74 -1.22
CA GLN A 24 1.46 -8.29 -2.55
C GLN A 24 0.39 -7.45 -3.25
N VAL A 25 -0.86 -7.92 -3.27
CA VAL A 25 -1.99 -7.17 -3.88
C VAL A 25 -2.16 -5.80 -3.22
N SER A 26 -2.13 -5.78 -1.89
CA SER A 26 -2.22 -4.53 -1.12
C SER A 26 -1.09 -3.55 -1.43
N SER A 27 0.11 -4.05 -1.71
CA SER A 27 1.27 -3.22 -2.09
C SER A 27 1.07 -2.59 -3.46
N VAL A 28 0.64 -3.38 -4.46
CA VAL A 28 0.40 -2.90 -5.83
C VAL A 28 -0.71 -1.84 -5.85
N LEU A 29 -1.82 -2.07 -5.14
CA LEU A 29 -2.91 -1.11 -5.06
C LEU A 29 -2.48 0.23 -4.45
N LYS A 30 -1.62 0.21 -3.43
CA LYS A 30 -1.07 1.43 -2.82
C LYS A 30 -0.19 2.22 -3.78
N SER A 31 0.64 1.54 -4.57
CA SER A 31 1.49 2.20 -5.58
C SER A 31 0.65 2.84 -6.70
N GLN A 32 -0.35 2.11 -7.20
CA GLN A 32 -1.27 2.62 -8.23
C GLN A 32 -2.07 3.82 -7.76
N ALA A 33 -2.57 3.81 -6.51
CA ALA A 33 -3.31 4.93 -5.95
C ALA A 33 -2.45 6.20 -5.84
N LYS A 34 -1.17 6.06 -5.46
CA LYS A 34 -0.23 7.18 -5.40
C LYS A 34 0.07 7.76 -6.77
N GLU A 35 0.28 6.90 -7.77
CA GLU A 35 0.56 7.35 -9.13
C GLU A 35 -0.64 8.09 -9.74
N ARG A 36 -1.86 7.55 -9.55
CA ARG A 36 -3.09 8.22 -9.99
C ARG A 36 -3.26 9.60 -9.33
N SER A 37 -3.10 9.68 -8.01
CA SER A 37 -3.21 10.95 -7.29
C SER A 37 -2.18 11.98 -7.78
N ARG A 38 -0.94 11.59 -8.08
CA ARG A 38 0.07 12.50 -8.67
C ARG A 38 -0.34 13.00 -10.05
N ARG A 39 -0.94 12.13 -10.88
CA ARG A 39 -1.42 12.50 -12.22
C ARG A 39 -2.62 13.46 -12.15
N GLU A 40 -3.53 13.23 -11.21
CA GLU A 40 -4.68 14.11 -10.96
C GLU A 40 -4.21 15.49 -10.47
N ILE A 41 -3.27 15.55 -9.52
CA ILE A 41 -2.68 16.80 -9.06
C ILE A 41 -2.06 17.59 -10.22
N ALA A 42 -1.32 16.92 -11.12
CA ALA A 42 -0.76 17.58 -12.30
C ALA A 42 -1.84 18.13 -13.25
N ALA A 43 -2.95 17.40 -13.43
CA ALA A 43 -4.08 17.87 -14.23
C ALA A 43 -4.74 19.12 -13.59
N TYR A 44 -4.99 19.10 -12.28
CA TYR A 44 -5.57 20.26 -11.58
C TYR A 44 -4.67 21.51 -11.62
N ILE A 45 -3.34 21.32 -11.61
CA ILE A 45 -2.39 22.42 -11.80
C ILE A 45 -2.46 22.95 -13.24
N ALA A 46 -2.51 22.06 -14.24
CA ALA A 46 -2.61 22.45 -15.65
C ALA A 46 -3.95 23.14 -15.97
N GLU A 47 -5.04 22.72 -15.32
CA GLU A 47 -6.36 23.34 -15.40
C GLU A 47 -6.45 24.65 -14.60
N GLY A 48 -5.48 24.93 -13.73
CA GLY A 48 -5.43 26.13 -12.90
C GLY A 48 -6.36 26.10 -11.69
N SER A 49 -7.00 24.96 -11.39
CA SER A 49 -7.88 24.78 -10.22
C SER A 49 -7.10 24.51 -8.92
N MET A 50 -5.78 24.36 -9.02
CA MET A 50 -4.87 24.13 -7.89
C MET A 50 -3.53 24.83 -8.16
N THR A 51 -2.93 25.46 -7.15
CA THR A 51 -1.58 26.02 -7.32
C THR A 51 -0.50 24.94 -7.18
N PRO A 52 0.67 25.11 -7.83
CA PRO A 52 1.79 24.18 -7.69
C PRO A 52 2.21 23.95 -6.23
N GLU A 53 2.19 25.00 -5.41
CA GLU A 53 2.56 24.93 -3.98
C GLU A 53 1.55 24.10 -3.18
N GLN A 54 0.26 24.20 -3.52
CA GLN A 54 -0.77 23.35 -2.91
C GLN A 54 -0.59 21.89 -3.34
N GLY A 55 -0.28 21.64 -4.61
CA GLY A 55 0.02 20.31 -5.13
C GLY A 55 1.23 19.66 -4.44
N GLU A 56 2.32 20.41 -4.26
CA GLU A 56 3.51 19.95 -3.53
C GLU A 56 3.16 19.52 -2.10
N ARG A 57 2.36 20.32 -1.40
CA ARG A 57 1.91 20.03 -0.03
C ARG A 57 1.04 18.76 0.03
N LEU A 58 0.17 18.54 -0.96
CA LEU A 58 -0.66 17.33 -1.04
C LEU A 58 0.17 16.08 -1.28
N ILE A 59 1.14 16.13 -2.21
CA ILE A 59 2.06 15.01 -2.47
C ILE A 59 2.84 14.66 -1.19
N ARG A 60 3.33 15.68 -0.48
CA ARG A 60 4.10 15.51 0.76
C ARG A 60 3.24 15.01 1.93
N ALA A 61 1.97 15.41 2.01
CA ALA A 61 1.04 14.92 3.04
C ALA A 61 0.65 13.44 2.85
N GLY A 62 0.64 12.95 1.60
CA GLY A 62 0.38 11.53 1.28
C GLY A 62 1.55 10.59 1.63
N GLU A 63 2.74 11.14 1.89
CA GLU A 63 3.88 10.41 2.42
C GLU A 63 3.75 10.39 3.94
N ARG A 64 3.09 9.34 4.48
CA ARG A 64 2.96 9.19 5.94
C ARG A 64 4.34 9.37 6.59
N PRO A 65 4.50 10.29 7.56
CA PRO A 65 5.71 10.30 8.36
C PRO A 65 5.82 8.94 9.06
N LYS A 66 7.03 8.36 9.14
CA LYS A 66 7.29 7.22 10.00
C LYS A 66 6.79 7.60 11.40
N SER A 67 5.79 6.87 11.90
CA SER A 67 5.37 6.99 13.30
C SER A 67 6.60 6.72 14.19
N PRO A 68 6.91 7.57 15.19
CA PRO A 68 8.09 7.40 16.04
C PRO A 68 8.09 6.16 16.96
N CYS A 69 7.13 5.24 16.78
CA CYS A 69 6.90 4.10 17.66
C CYS A 69 6.69 2.84 16.81
N GLU A 70 7.69 2.46 16.03
CA GLU A 70 7.83 1.11 15.48
C GLU A 70 9.33 0.76 15.65
N SER A 71 9.69 0.40 16.89
CA SER A 71 11.02 -0.05 17.32
C SER A 71 10.87 -1.37 18.06
#